data_AF-A0A167D8N8-F1
#
_entry.id   AF-A0A167D8N8-F1
#
_cell.length_a   1.000
_cell.length_b   1.000
_cell.length_c   1.000
_cell.angle_alpha   90.00
_cell.angle_beta   90.00
_cell.angle_gamma   90.00
#
_symmetry.space_group_name_H-M   'P 1'
#
loop_
_entity.id
_entity.type
_entity.pdbx_description
1 polymer ?
#
loop_
_entity_poly.entity_id
_entity_poly.type
_entity_poly.pdbx_seq_one_letter_code
_entity_poly.pdbx_strand_id
1 'polypeptide(L)'
;MIRKFFLSAFSGTLCITVTFLASSTLAGESEDIQLVEKWLDLEKQNSALQSAWSERKERLEQQLSLLQREQKAIEELIARSNSNKNEVSEQREELISQQNEFEQFDAKLSKEMDTLVSYVHTIKARLPTPLQQQWQTTLPSIENKPNSQKLESLLKIFKQAYDFDERVVFHTGLIELADSNETVLAEQVYLGLSQGWYVSIDQELYGYGRSDAAQWQWWHNQQANQTLNLPLSNEQVLSVTNILKQPTDARFIQLPLAIINQQGGKL
;
A
#
# COMPACT_ATOMS: atom_id res chain seq x y z
N MET A 1 -39.78 104.09 50.17
CA MET A 1 -38.37 104.57 50.11
C MET A 1 -37.96 104.55 48.65
N ILE A 2 -37.71 105.74 48.06
CA ILE A 2 -36.95 105.98 46.81
C ILE A 2 -37.63 105.50 45.50
N ARG A 3 -37.99 106.33 44.50
CA ARG A 3 -37.97 107.79 44.33
C ARG A 3 -39.00 108.17 43.22
N LYS A 4 -40.01 108.97 43.62
CA LYS A 4 -40.70 110.10 42.94
C LYS A 4 -41.54 109.81 41.67
N PHE A 5 -42.90 109.78 41.68
CA PHE A 5 -43.89 110.88 41.86
C PHE A 5 -43.66 112.09 40.92
N PHE A 6 -44.60 112.73 40.23
CA PHE A 6 -46.06 112.96 40.36
C PHE A 6 -46.55 113.39 38.94
N LEU A 7 -47.60 112.78 38.37
CA LEU A 7 -48.96 113.34 38.16
C LEU A 7 -49.10 114.76 37.55
N SER A 8 -50.01 114.80 36.56
CA SER A 8 -51.09 115.78 36.38
C SER A 8 -50.96 116.91 35.35
N ALA A 9 -52.16 117.21 34.83
CA ALA A 9 -52.67 118.48 34.31
C ALA A 9 -52.58 118.66 32.78
N PHE A 10 -53.57 119.17 32.05
CA PHE A 10 -54.95 119.63 32.34
C PHE A 10 -55.47 120.19 31.00
N SER A 11 -56.73 119.90 30.66
CA SER A 11 -57.64 120.75 29.87
C SER A 11 -57.38 121.04 28.37
N GLY A 12 -58.48 121.16 27.61
CA GLY A 12 -58.49 122.06 26.45
C GLY A 12 -59.10 121.57 25.13
N THR A 13 -60.36 121.12 25.14
CA THR A 13 -61.47 121.59 24.28
C THR A 13 -61.19 122.10 22.83
N LEU A 14 -61.81 121.40 21.86
CA LEU A 14 -62.65 121.93 20.75
C LEU A 14 -62.05 122.83 19.65
N CYS A 15 -61.95 122.33 18.40
CA CYS A 15 -62.60 122.93 17.21
C CYS A 15 -62.31 122.19 15.89
N ILE A 16 -63.41 121.79 15.23
CA ILE A 16 -63.77 122.04 13.82
C ILE A 16 -62.90 121.41 12.69
N THR A 17 -63.57 120.48 12.01
CA THR A 17 -63.45 120.02 10.61
C THR A 17 -62.82 120.99 9.61
N VAL A 18 -62.04 120.49 8.64
CA VAL A 18 -62.33 120.59 7.19
C VAL A 18 -61.42 119.60 6.43
N THR A 19 -62.07 118.78 5.63
CA THR A 19 -61.56 117.84 4.64
C THR A 19 -60.84 118.55 3.49
N PHE A 20 -59.70 118.03 3.02
CA PHE A 20 -59.29 118.19 1.62
C PHE A 20 -58.49 116.97 1.14
N LEU A 21 -58.92 116.41 0.01
CA LEU A 21 -58.39 115.23 -0.67
C LEU A 21 -56.99 115.49 -1.24
N ALA A 22 -56.08 114.52 -1.08
CA ALA A 22 -55.03 114.21 -2.07
C ALA A 22 -54.50 112.78 -1.86
N SER A 23 -54.73 111.96 -2.88
CA SER A 23 -53.99 110.79 -3.38
C SER A 23 -52.72 110.34 -2.64
N SER A 24 -52.58 109.02 -2.41
CA SER A 24 -51.77 108.14 -3.28
C SER A 24 -51.61 106.74 -2.67
N THR A 25 -51.82 105.76 -3.54
CA THR A 25 -51.57 104.32 -3.41
C THR A 25 -50.11 103.98 -3.12
N LEU A 26 -49.86 103.04 -2.20
CA LEU A 26 -48.67 102.16 -2.18
C LEU A 26 -48.86 101.08 -1.09
N ALA A 27 -49.35 99.91 -1.48
CA ALA A 27 -49.32 98.69 -0.67
C ALA A 27 -49.30 97.49 -1.65
N GLY A 28 -48.12 96.90 -1.88
CA GLY A 28 -47.96 95.77 -2.80
C GLY A 28 -46.55 95.16 -2.91
N GLU A 29 -45.51 95.76 -2.34
CA GLU A 29 -44.11 95.37 -2.60
C GLU A 29 -43.58 94.17 -1.76
N SER A 30 -44.29 93.74 -0.71
CA SER A 30 -43.78 92.72 0.22
C SER A 30 -44.11 91.26 -0.14
N GLU A 31 -45.14 91.00 -0.95
CA GLU A 31 -45.55 89.62 -1.30
C GLU A 31 -44.71 89.02 -2.42
N ASP A 32 -44.32 89.81 -3.43
CA ASP A 32 -43.51 89.34 -4.56
C ASP A 32 -42.08 88.97 -4.12
N ILE A 33 -41.48 89.73 -3.20
CA ILE A 33 -40.13 89.45 -2.68
C ILE A 33 -40.12 88.11 -1.89
N GLN A 34 -41.17 87.83 -1.11
CA GLN A 34 -41.31 86.56 -0.40
C GLN A 34 -41.54 85.37 -1.34
N LEU A 35 -42.21 85.59 -2.48
CA LEU A 35 -42.42 84.55 -3.49
C LEU A 35 -41.10 84.19 -4.20
N VAL A 36 -40.29 85.21 -4.50
CA VAL A 36 -38.95 85.05 -5.09
C VAL A 36 -38.01 84.33 -4.12
N GLU A 37 -38.04 84.67 -2.82
CA GLU A 37 -37.24 84.00 -1.80
C GLU A 37 -37.62 82.51 -1.65
N LYS A 38 -38.93 82.20 -1.62
CA LYS A 38 -39.43 80.81 -1.62
C LYS A 38 -39.07 80.04 -2.88
N TRP A 39 -39.09 80.68 -4.04
CA TRP A 39 -38.70 80.04 -5.31
C TRP A 39 -37.20 79.76 -5.35
N LEU A 40 -36.37 80.69 -4.87
CA LEU A 40 -34.93 80.50 -4.76
C LEU A 40 -34.59 79.36 -3.77
N ASP A 41 -35.30 79.27 -2.65
CA ASP A 41 -35.11 78.18 -1.69
C ASP A 41 -35.58 76.84 -2.25
N LEU A 42 -36.69 76.80 -3.01
CA LEU A 42 -37.12 75.61 -3.73
C LEU A 42 -36.09 75.18 -4.78
N GLU A 43 -35.54 76.12 -5.56
CA GLU A 43 -34.54 75.82 -6.57
C GLU A 43 -33.24 75.32 -5.94
N LYS A 44 -32.80 75.90 -4.81
CA LYS A 44 -31.68 75.40 -4.02
C LYS A 44 -31.94 74.01 -3.47
N GLN A 45 -33.13 73.75 -2.92
CA GLN A 45 -33.51 72.43 -2.42
C GLN A 45 -33.53 71.40 -3.55
N ASN A 46 -34.04 71.78 -4.73
CA ASN A 46 -34.08 70.92 -5.92
C ASN A 46 -32.65 70.61 -6.41
N SER A 47 -31.79 71.63 -6.51
CA SER A 47 -30.38 71.44 -6.86
C SER A 47 -29.63 70.58 -5.85
N ALA A 48 -29.89 70.75 -4.55
CA ALA A 48 -29.29 69.94 -3.49
C ALA A 48 -29.76 68.48 -3.55
N LEU A 49 -31.06 68.24 -3.80
CA LEU A 49 -31.63 66.91 -4.03
C LEU A 49 -31.03 66.23 -5.25
N GLN A 50 -30.91 66.95 -6.36
CA GLN A 50 -30.33 66.43 -7.60
C GLN A 50 -28.86 66.03 -7.40
N SER A 51 -28.08 66.86 -6.71
CA SER A 51 -26.68 66.59 -6.38
C SER A 51 -26.55 65.38 -5.44
N ALA A 52 -27.33 65.35 -4.35
CA ALA A 52 -27.32 64.24 -3.40
C ALA A 52 -27.77 62.92 -4.04
N TRP A 53 -28.73 62.97 -4.96
CA TRP A 53 -29.15 61.82 -5.75
C TRP A 53 -28.05 61.31 -6.66
N SER A 54 -27.36 62.21 -7.38
CA SER A 54 -26.23 61.83 -8.25
C SER A 54 -25.10 61.18 -7.44
N GLU A 55 -24.71 61.79 -6.32
CA GLU A 55 -23.66 61.26 -5.44
C GLU A 55 -24.06 59.91 -4.83
N ARG A 56 -25.33 59.75 -4.42
CA ARG A 56 -25.83 58.49 -3.88
C ARG A 56 -25.88 57.40 -4.94
N LYS A 57 -26.30 57.75 -6.17
CA LYS A 57 -26.32 56.83 -7.31
C LYS A 57 -24.92 56.32 -7.63
N GLU A 58 -23.93 57.22 -7.74
CA GLU A 58 -22.55 56.84 -8.04
C GLU A 58 -21.97 55.93 -6.95
N ARG A 59 -22.21 56.24 -5.67
CA ARG A 59 -21.76 55.41 -4.54
C ARG A 59 -22.40 54.02 -4.57
N LEU A 60 -23.69 53.93 -4.89
CA LEU A 60 -24.40 52.64 -5.02
C LEU A 60 -23.90 51.83 -6.22
N GLU A 61 -23.62 52.47 -7.36
CA GLU A 61 -23.05 51.81 -8.54
C GLU A 61 -21.64 51.27 -8.25
N GLN A 62 -20.81 52.02 -7.51
CA GLN A 62 -19.50 51.58 -7.06
C GLN A 62 -19.61 50.38 -6.09
N GLN A 63 -20.51 50.44 -5.11
CA GLN A 63 -20.77 49.32 -4.19
C GLN A 63 -21.27 48.08 -4.91
N LEU A 64 -22.20 48.25 -5.86
CA LEU A 64 -22.74 47.15 -6.65
C LEU A 64 -21.67 46.51 -7.53
N SER A 65 -20.79 47.32 -8.16
CA SER A 65 -19.64 46.80 -8.92
C SER A 65 -18.66 46.04 -8.03
N LEU A 66 -18.40 46.51 -6.81
CA LEU A 66 -17.54 45.82 -5.85
C LEU A 66 -18.14 44.47 -5.44
N LEU A 67 -19.41 44.47 -5.02
CA LEU A 67 -20.12 43.26 -4.62
C LEU A 67 -20.20 42.23 -5.76
N GLN A 68 -20.39 42.67 -7.00
CA GLN A 68 -20.36 41.79 -8.17
C GLN A 68 -18.98 41.14 -8.38
N ARG A 69 -17.89 41.88 -8.13
CA ARG A 69 -16.53 41.32 -8.20
C ARG A 69 -16.28 40.33 -7.07
N GLU A 70 -16.71 40.66 -5.86
CA GLU A 70 -16.61 39.77 -4.70
C GLU A 70 -17.41 38.48 -4.92
N GLN A 71 -18.64 38.58 -5.43
CA GLN A 71 -19.45 37.42 -5.78
C GLN A 71 -18.72 36.51 -6.78
N LYS A 72 -18.20 37.08 -7.88
CA LYS A 72 -17.44 36.31 -8.87
C LYS A 72 -16.20 35.65 -8.27
N ALA A 73 -15.46 36.36 -7.42
CA ALA A 73 -14.27 35.81 -6.76
C ALA A 73 -14.63 34.63 -5.82
N ILE A 74 -15.75 34.72 -5.11
CA ILE A 74 -16.25 33.64 -4.25
C ILE A 74 -16.71 32.45 -5.10
N GLU A 75 -17.44 32.68 -6.19
CA GLU A 75 -17.87 31.63 -7.13
C GLU A 75 -16.67 30.89 -7.73
N GLU A 76 -15.63 31.61 -8.15
CA GLU A 76 -14.38 31.02 -8.63
C GLU A 76 -13.67 30.20 -7.54
N LEU A 77 -13.63 30.68 -6.30
CA LEU A 77 -13.03 29.96 -5.17
C LEU A 77 -13.79 28.66 -4.89
N ILE A 78 -15.12 28.70 -4.91
CA ILE A 78 -15.97 27.52 -4.73
C ILE A 78 -15.73 26.51 -5.86
N ALA A 79 -15.69 26.97 -7.12
CA ALA A 79 -15.44 26.11 -8.27
C ALA A 79 -14.07 25.41 -8.17
N ARG A 80 -13.01 26.16 -7.82
CA ARG A 80 -11.67 25.59 -7.59
C ARG A 80 -11.66 24.57 -6.45
N SER A 81 -12.32 24.88 -5.33
CA SER A 81 -12.43 23.98 -4.18
C SER A 81 -13.13 22.67 -4.55
N ASN A 82 -14.22 22.74 -5.31
CA ASN A 82 -14.95 21.55 -5.78
C ASN A 82 -14.12 20.72 -6.77
N SER A 83 -13.42 21.36 -7.70
CA SER A 83 -12.50 20.67 -8.62
C SER A 83 -11.40 19.93 -7.86
N ASN A 84 -10.76 20.59 -6.90
CA ASN A 84 -9.71 19.97 -6.07
C ASN A 84 -10.26 18.82 -5.22
N LYS A 85 -11.47 18.95 -4.67
CA LYS A 85 -12.12 17.86 -3.92
C LYS A 85 -12.39 16.64 -4.81
N ASN A 86 -12.84 16.86 -6.04
CA ASN A 86 -13.08 15.77 -6.99
C ASN A 86 -11.77 15.07 -7.34
N GLU A 87 -10.71 15.80 -7.68
CA GLU A 87 -9.40 15.22 -8.00
C GLU A 87 -8.83 14.41 -6.82
N VAL A 88 -8.94 14.93 -5.59
CA VAL A 88 -8.51 14.18 -4.39
C VAL A 88 -9.38 12.95 -4.15
N SER A 89 -10.68 13.00 -4.48
CA SER A 89 -11.56 11.83 -4.39
C SER A 89 -11.16 10.76 -5.40
N GLU A 90 -10.90 11.15 -6.65
CA GLU A 90 -10.45 10.26 -7.72
C GLU A 90 -9.10 9.60 -7.36
N GLN A 91 -8.12 10.39 -6.89
CA GLN A 91 -6.83 9.86 -6.43
C GLN A 91 -6.99 8.90 -5.25
N ARG A 92 -7.92 9.20 -4.32
CA ARG A 92 -8.20 8.30 -3.20
C ARG A 92 -8.81 6.98 -3.66
N GLU A 93 -9.76 7.03 -4.60
CA GLU A 93 -10.37 5.83 -5.17
C GLU A 93 -9.33 4.97 -5.91
N GLU A 94 -8.44 5.60 -6.68
CA GLU A 94 -7.34 4.91 -7.34
C GLU A 94 -6.40 4.22 -6.34
N LEU A 95 -5.97 4.94 -5.30
CA LEU A 95 -5.10 4.38 -4.26
C LEU A 95 -5.77 3.22 -3.50
N ILE A 96 -7.07 3.32 -3.20
CA ILE A 96 -7.82 2.23 -2.56
C ILE A 96 -7.90 1.01 -3.49
N SER A 97 -8.11 1.22 -4.80
CA SER A 97 -8.10 0.14 -5.79
C SER A 97 -6.73 -0.55 -5.84
N GLN A 98 -5.65 0.21 -5.94
CA GLN A 98 -4.29 -0.31 -5.93
C GLN A 98 -3.97 -1.07 -4.64
N GLN A 99 -4.38 -0.52 -3.48
CA GLN A 99 -4.21 -1.21 -2.20
C GLN A 99 -4.94 -2.56 -2.20
N ASN A 100 -6.20 -2.60 -2.65
CA ASN A 100 -6.97 -3.84 -2.70
C ASN A 100 -6.34 -4.87 -3.67
N GLU A 101 -5.81 -4.43 -4.81
CA GLU A 101 -5.08 -5.30 -5.74
C GLU A 101 -3.83 -5.90 -5.08
N PHE A 102 -3.04 -5.09 -4.37
CA PHE A 102 -1.86 -5.59 -3.64
C PHE A 102 -2.23 -6.54 -2.51
N GLU A 103 -3.28 -6.25 -1.73
CA GLU A 103 -3.75 -7.13 -0.66
C GLU A 103 -4.21 -8.49 -1.21
N GLN A 104 -4.92 -8.49 -2.36
CA GLN A 104 -5.31 -9.73 -3.03
C GLN A 104 -4.11 -10.52 -3.56
N PHE A 105 -3.13 -9.82 -4.15
CA PHE A 105 -1.90 -10.43 -4.64
C PHE A 105 -1.10 -11.06 -3.50
N ASP A 106 -0.92 -10.33 -2.40
CA ASP A 106 -0.19 -10.82 -1.22
C ASP A 106 -0.89 -12.01 -0.57
N ALA A 107 -2.22 -12.00 -0.49
CA ALA A 107 -3.00 -13.14 0.02
C ALA A 107 -2.81 -14.39 -0.86
N LYS A 108 -2.85 -14.22 -2.19
CA LYS A 108 -2.61 -15.31 -3.13
C LYS A 108 -1.18 -15.83 -3.03
N LEU A 109 -0.20 -14.93 -3.00
CA LEU A 109 1.21 -15.29 -2.86
C LEU A 109 1.48 -16.05 -1.56
N SER A 110 0.91 -15.61 -0.44
CA SER A 110 1.05 -16.31 0.85
C SER A 110 0.53 -17.74 0.75
N LYS A 111 -0.66 -17.92 0.15
CA LYS A 111 -1.25 -19.25 -0.02
C LYS A 111 -0.41 -20.17 -0.92
N GLU A 112 0.13 -19.63 -2.01
CA GLU A 112 1.03 -20.38 -2.90
C GLU A 112 2.33 -20.76 -2.19
N MET A 113 2.92 -19.84 -1.40
CA MET A 113 4.11 -20.12 -0.60
C MET A 113 3.85 -21.21 0.44
N ASP A 114 2.73 -21.17 1.15
CA ASP A 114 2.40 -22.19 2.16
C ASP A 114 2.14 -23.56 1.52
N THR A 115 1.54 -23.58 0.31
CA THR A 115 1.38 -24.80 -0.48
C THR A 115 2.73 -25.38 -0.90
N LEU A 116 3.66 -24.52 -1.32
CA LEU A 116 5.01 -24.93 -1.72
C LEU A 116 5.83 -25.45 -0.54
N VAL A 117 5.76 -24.78 0.63
CA VAL A 117 6.39 -25.27 1.86
C VAL A 117 5.84 -26.64 2.24
N SER A 118 4.51 -26.82 2.18
CA SER A 118 3.86 -28.10 2.45
C SER A 118 4.33 -29.19 1.48
N TYR A 119 4.45 -28.87 0.20
CA TYR A 119 4.96 -29.79 -0.82
C TYR A 119 6.40 -30.23 -0.50
N VAL A 120 7.29 -29.31 -0.13
CA VAL A 120 8.66 -29.63 0.26
C VAL A 120 8.68 -30.54 1.50
N HIS A 121 7.80 -30.31 2.48
CA HIS A 121 7.63 -31.20 3.63
C HIS A 121 7.26 -32.64 3.24
N THR A 122 6.39 -32.81 2.23
CA THR A 122 6.01 -34.15 1.76
C THR A 122 7.15 -34.88 1.05
N ILE A 123 7.97 -34.17 0.28
CA ILE A 123 9.09 -34.78 -0.46
C ILE A 123 10.25 -35.13 0.47
N LYS A 124 10.44 -34.40 1.58
CA LYS A 124 11.53 -34.63 2.53
C LYS A 124 11.72 -36.11 2.90
N ALA A 125 10.64 -36.87 3.06
CA ALA A 125 10.70 -38.29 3.44
C ALA A 125 11.31 -39.20 2.36
N ARG A 126 11.28 -38.77 1.09
CA ARG A 126 11.80 -39.51 -0.07
C ARG A 126 13.28 -39.25 -0.31
N LEU A 127 13.87 -38.28 0.37
CA LEU A 127 15.25 -37.86 0.11
C LEU A 127 16.27 -38.79 0.78
N PRO A 128 17.48 -38.86 0.22
CA PRO A 128 18.63 -39.45 0.90
C PRO A 128 18.83 -38.88 2.30
N THR A 129 19.18 -39.74 3.26
CA THR A 129 19.43 -39.41 4.68
C THR A 129 20.27 -38.14 4.92
N PRO A 130 21.43 -37.92 4.25
CA PRO A 130 22.23 -36.72 4.50
C PRO A 130 21.50 -35.42 4.14
N LEU A 131 20.73 -35.42 3.03
CA LEU A 131 19.96 -34.26 2.61
C LEU A 131 18.72 -34.07 3.51
N GLN A 132 18.07 -35.18 3.88
CA GLN A 132 16.94 -35.19 4.80
C GLN A 132 17.27 -34.53 6.15
N GLN A 133 18.45 -34.81 6.71
CA GLN A 133 18.94 -34.21 7.96
C GLN A 133 19.19 -32.71 7.81
N GLN A 134 19.84 -32.28 6.73
CA GLN A 134 20.05 -30.85 6.44
C GLN A 134 18.72 -30.09 6.30
N TRP A 135 17.72 -30.72 5.68
CA TRP A 135 16.41 -30.13 5.51
C TRP A 135 15.62 -30.12 6.81
N GLN A 136 15.81 -31.11 7.69
CA GLN A 136 15.16 -31.18 9.00
C GLN A 136 15.48 -30.01 9.91
N THR A 137 16.70 -29.47 9.83
CA THR A 137 17.09 -28.27 10.59
C THR A 137 16.58 -26.98 9.93
N THR A 138 16.45 -26.97 8.61
CA THR A 138 16.18 -25.74 7.84
C THR A 138 14.68 -25.45 7.69
N LEU A 139 13.86 -26.48 7.41
CA LEU A 139 12.41 -26.37 7.17
C LEU A 139 11.63 -25.70 8.31
N PRO A 140 11.81 -26.08 9.60
CA PRO A 140 11.07 -25.46 10.70
C PRO A 140 11.32 -23.95 10.83
N SER A 141 12.46 -23.47 10.35
CA SER A 141 12.79 -22.04 10.41
C SER A 141 12.07 -21.20 9.36
N ILE A 142 11.38 -21.82 8.39
CA ILE A 142 10.77 -21.16 7.23
C ILE A 142 9.31 -20.76 7.52
N GLU A 143 8.57 -21.58 8.27
CA GLU A 143 7.12 -21.42 8.47
C GLU A 143 6.74 -20.03 9.01
N ASN A 144 7.54 -19.47 9.93
CA ASN A 144 7.27 -18.20 10.60
C ASN A 144 7.93 -16.96 9.97
N LYS A 145 8.50 -17.08 8.75
CA LYS A 145 9.22 -15.98 8.09
C LYS A 145 8.34 -15.19 7.12
N PRO A 146 8.69 -13.93 6.81
CA PRO A 146 8.06 -13.16 5.72
C PRO A 146 8.20 -13.87 4.36
N ASN A 147 7.24 -13.66 3.45
CA ASN A 147 7.20 -14.33 2.14
C ASN A 147 8.50 -14.22 1.34
N SER A 148 9.17 -13.07 1.34
CA SER A 148 10.46 -12.90 0.65
C SER A 148 11.55 -13.81 1.22
N GLN A 149 11.62 -13.94 2.55
CA GLN A 149 12.58 -14.83 3.21
C GLN A 149 12.19 -16.30 3.08
N LYS A 150 10.88 -16.61 3.03
CA LYS A 150 10.38 -17.95 2.70
C LYS A 150 10.88 -18.37 1.33
N LEU A 151 10.69 -17.54 0.31
CA LEU A 151 11.14 -17.80 -1.06
C LEU A 151 12.67 -18.00 -1.13
N GLU A 152 13.46 -17.13 -0.50
CA GLU A 152 14.91 -17.26 -0.49
C GLU A 152 15.36 -18.59 0.15
N SER A 153 14.71 -18.96 1.27
CA SER A 153 15.02 -20.21 1.97
C SER A 153 14.62 -21.44 1.15
N LEU A 154 13.46 -21.39 0.47
CA LEU A 154 13.01 -22.44 -0.44
C LEU A 154 13.96 -22.59 -1.63
N LEU A 155 14.40 -21.50 -2.23
CA LEU A 155 15.37 -21.53 -3.32
C LEU A 155 16.71 -22.14 -2.87
N LYS A 156 17.17 -21.84 -1.66
CA LYS A 156 18.36 -22.48 -1.08
C LYS A 156 18.16 -24.00 -0.90
N ILE A 157 16.99 -24.43 -0.42
CA ILE A 157 16.65 -25.86 -0.29
C ILE A 157 16.68 -26.56 -1.66
N PHE A 158 16.04 -25.97 -2.68
CA PHE A 158 16.06 -26.54 -4.03
C PHE A 158 17.47 -26.58 -4.61
N LYS A 159 18.27 -25.54 -4.38
CA LYS A 159 19.67 -25.53 -4.79
C LYS A 159 20.47 -26.64 -4.12
N GLN A 160 20.27 -26.89 -2.82
CA GLN A 160 20.91 -28.01 -2.12
C GLN A 160 20.54 -29.36 -2.73
N ALA A 161 19.26 -29.57 -3.10
CA ALA A 161 18.84 -30.78 -3.81
C ALA A 161 19.53 -30.90 -5.17
N TYR A 162 19.56 -29.81 -5.94
CA TYR A 162 20.20 -29.78 -7.26
C TYR A 162 21.71 -30.08 -7.17
N ASP A 163 22.42 -29.38 -6.29
CA ASP A 163 23.87 -29.58 -6.07
C ASP A 163 24.17 -31.00 -5.55
N PHE A 164 23.24 -31.62 -4.82
CA PHE A 164 23.35 -33.01 -4.38
C PHE A 164 23.13 -33.99 -5.54
N ASP A 165 22.18 -33.71 -6.44
CA ASP A 165 21.87 -34.56 -7.59
C ASP A 165 23.02 -34.66 -8.59
N GLU A 166 23.76 -33.56 -8.79
CA GLU A 166 24.88 -33.50 -9.74
C GLU A 166 26.14 -34.26 -9.31
N ARG A 167 26.23 -34.69 -8.04
CA ARG A 167 27.47 -35.24 -7.49
C ARG A 167 27.28 -36.61 -6.83
N VAL A 168 28.38 -37.34 -6.74
CA VAL A 168 28.46 -38.56 -5.92
C VAL A 168 28.81 -38.16 -4.49
N VAL A 169 27.98 -38.53 -3.52
CA VAL A 169 28.16 -38.16 -2.11
C VAL A 169 28.52 -39.37 -1.27
N PHE A 170 29.64 -39.29 -0.56
CA PHE A 170 30.02 -40.25 0.46
C PHE A 170 29.55 -39.78 1.84
N HIS A 171 28.93 -40.67 2.60
CA HIS A 171 28.46 -40.41 3.96
C HIS A 171 28.69 -41.65 4.84
N THR A 172 29.10 -41.47 6.08
CA THR A 172 29.17 -42.57 7.05
C THR A 172 28.10 -42.34 8.10
N GLY A 173 27.21 -43.31 8.27
CA GLY A 173 26.05 -43.15 9.13
C GLY A 173 25.42 -44.48 9.51
N LEU A 174 24.50 -44.40 10.47
CA LEU A 174 23.72 -45.56 10.91
C LEU A 174 22.65 -45.90 9.85
N ILE A 175 22.48 -47.19 9.59
CA ILE A 175 21.38 -47.73 8.79
C ILE A 175 20.60 -48.71 9.66
N GLU A 176 19.29 -48.55 9.67
CA GLU A 176 18.36 -49.48 10.30
C GLU A 176 18.04 -50.61 9.30
N LEU A 177 18.32 -51.85 9.69
CA LEU A 177 17.92 -53.02 8.91
C LEU A 177 16.45 -53.34 9.20
N ALA A 178 15.61 -53.24 8.18
CA ALA A 178 14.16 -53.47 8.30
C ALA A 178 13.80 -54.90 8.79
N ASP A 179 14.68 -55.88 8.55
CA ASP A 179 14.46 -57.29 8.92
C ASP A 179 14.85 -57.62 10.38
N SER A 180 15.79 -56.91 11.00
CA SER A 180 16.31 -57.24 12.34
C SER A 180 16.18 -56.14 13.40
N ASN A 181 15.71 -54.95 13.02
CA ASN A 181 15.67 -53.77 13.91
C ASN A 181 17.05 -53.44 14.53
N GLU A 182 18.13 -53.91 13.89
CA GLU A 182 19.50 -53.63 14.26
C GLU A 182 19.97 -52.37 13.52
N THR A 183 20.74 -51.55 14.24
CA THR A 183 21.39 -50.36 13.68
C THR A 183 22.84 -50.71 13.39
N VAL A 184 23.22 -50.61 12.12
CA VAL A 184 24.57 -50.93 11.67
C VAL A 184 25.25 -49.65 11.19
N LEU A 185 26.51 -49.45 11.61
CA LEU A 185 27.31 -48.34 11.11
C LEU A 185 27.84 -48.69 9.72
N ALA A 186 27.42 -47.92 8.73
CA ALA A 186 27.66 -48.20 7.33
C ALA A 186 28.26 -47.00 6.59
N GLU A 187 29.06 -47.33 5.60
CA GLU A 187 29.58 -46.40 4.61
C GLU A 187 28.64 -46.37 3.41
N GLN A 188 28.14 -45.18 3.13
CA GLN A 188 27.04 -44.92 2.21
C GLN A 188 27.55 -44.06 1.06
N VAL A 189 27.20 -44.46 -0.16
CA VAL A 189 27.51 -43.75 -1.39
C VAL A 189 26.20 -43.46 -2.08
N TYR A 190 25.91 -42.18 -2.30
CA TYR A 190 24.73 -41.73 -3.02
C TYR A 190 25.12 -41.25 -4.41
N LEU A 191 24.33 -41.68 -5.39
CA LEU A 191 24.38 -41.16 -6.76
C LEU A 191 23.15 -40.28 -6.97
N GLY A 192 23.36 -38.98 -6.74
CA GLY A 192 22.30 -37.99 -6.76
C GLY A 192 21.15 -38.28 -5.80
N LEU A 193 19.94 -37.92 -6.19
CA LEU A 193 18.73 -38.07 -5.35
C LEU A 193 18.02 -39.42 -5.52
N SER A 194 18.42 -40.21 -6.51
CA SER A 194 17.65 -41.38 -6.92
C SER A 194 18.08 -42.67 -6.23
N GLN A 195 19.40 -42.85 -6.05
CA GLN A 195 20.00 -44.14 -5.77
C GLN A 195 21.15 -44.01 -4.79
N GLY A 196 21.35 -45.04 -3.97
CA GLY A 196 22.51 -45.14 -3.10
C GLY A 196 22.89 -46.59 -2.83
N TRP A 197 24.11 -46.80 -2.39
CA TRP A 197 24.63 -48.08 -1.95
C TRP A 197 25.24 -47.90 -0.58
N TYR A 198 25.27 -48.98 0.18
CA TYR A 198 25.99 -48.97 1.44
C TYR A 198 26.74 -50.27 1.66
N VAL A 199 27.77 -50.20 2.49
CA VAL A 199 28.50 -51.35 3.03
C VAL A 199 28.73 -51.15 4.53
N SER A 200 28.48 -52.18 5.33
CA SER A 200 28.80 -52.18 6.76
C SER A 200 30.31 -52.11 6.97
N ILE A 201 30.75 -51.49 8.07
CA ILE A 201 32.16 -51.51 8.49
C ILE A 201 32.68 -52.92 8.70
N ASP A 202 31.81 -53.82 9.17
CA ASP A 202 32.14 -55.25 9.35
C ASP A 202 32.26 -55.98 7.99
N GLN A 203 31.94 -55.31 6.87
CA GLN A 203 31.99 -55.82 5.50
C GLN A 203 31.10 -57.04 5.22
N GLU A 204 30.28 -57.47 6.18
CA GLU A 204 29.37 -58.61 6.01
C GLU A 204 28.04 -58.21 5.35
N LEU A 205 27.63 -56.96 5.50
CA LEU A 205 26.34 -56.45 5.01
C LEU A 205 26.54 -55.40 3.94
N TYR A 206 25.87 -55.58 2.80
CA TYR A 206 25.81 -54.61 1.73
C TYR A 206 24.38 -54.46 1.24
N GLY A 207 24.08 -53.32 0.64
CA GLY A 207 22.75 -53.09 0.11
C GLY A 207 22.63 -51.88 -0.79
N TYR A 208 21.41 -51.70 -1.25
CA TYR A 208 21.02 -50.68 -2.22
C TYR A 208 19.81 -49.92 -1.69
N GLY A 209 19.79 -48.62 -1.92
CA GLY A 209 18.75 -47.71 -1.48
C GLY A 209 18.23 -46.88 -2.63
N ARG A 210 16.94 -46.57 -2.56
CA ARG A 210 16.26 -45.76 -3.57
C ARG A 210 15.14 -44.98 -2.91
N SER A 211 14.82 -43.83 -3.50
CA SER A 211 13.55 -43.15 -3.26
C SER A 211 12.40 -44.00 -3.82
N ASP A 212 11.48 -44.44 -2.95
CA ASP A 212 10.17 -44.98 -3.32
C ASP A 212 9.08 -43.89 -3.25
N ALA A 213 7.86 -44.20 -3.66
CA ALA A 213 6.72 -43.29 -3.72
C ALA A 213 6.33 -42.66 -2.37
N ALA A 214 6.77 -43.20 -1.23
CA ALA A 214 6.47 -42.64 0.09
C ALA A 214 7.71 -42.23 0.89
N GLN A 215 8.79 -43.01 0.80
CA GLN A 215 9.96 -42.84 1.66
C GLN A 215 11.23 -43.40 0.99
N TRP A 216 12.38 -42.99 1.49
CA TRP A 216 13.65 -43.63 1.16
C TRP A 216 13.71 -45.01 1.81
N GLN A 217 13.95 -46.05 1.02
CA GLN A 217 14.03 -47.44 1.51
C GLN A 217 15.36 -48.09 1.14
N TRP A 218 15.89 -48.87 2.08
CA TRP A 218 17.08 -49.70 1.91
C TRP A 218 16.67 -51.17 1.74
N TRP A 219 17.33 -51.86 0.81
CA TRP A 219 17.24 -53.31 0.63
C TRP A 219 18.62 -53.94 0.84
N HIS A 220 18.65 -55.08 1.52
CA HIS A 220 19.88 -55.69 2.02
C HIS A 220 20.14 -57.06 1.38
N ASN A 221 21.40 -57.42 1.12
CA ASN A 221 21.83 -58.75 0.64
C ASN A 221 20.97 -59.31 -0.51
N GLN A 222 20.26 -60.42 -0.28
CA GLN A 222 19.44 -61.12 -1.28
C GLN A 222 18.26 -60.26 -1.76
N GLN A 223 17.70 -59.41 -0.90
CA GLN A 223 16.63 -58.47 -1.28
C GLN A 223 17.17 -57.38 -2.23
N ALA A 224 18.42 -56.95 -2.04
CA ALA A 224 19.06 -56.00 -2.94
C ALA A 224 19.22 -56.59 -4.35
N ASN A 225 19.64 -57.86 -4.45
CA ASN A 225 19.78 -58.57 -5.72
C ASN A 225 18.44 -58.79 -6.44
N GLN A 226 17.36 -59.03 -5.69
CA GLN A 226 16.01 -59.16 -6.24
C GLN A 226 15.49 -57.82 -6.79
N THR A 227 15.71 -56.73 -6.06
CA THR A 227 15.27 -55.39 -6.49
C THR A 227 16.09 -54.84 -7.65
N LEU A 228 17.38 -55.14 -7.71
CA LEU A 228 18.27 -54.72 -8.80
C LEU A 228 18.19 -55.63 -10.03
N ASN A 229 17.59 -56.83 -9.90
CA ASN A 229 17.54 -57.88 -10.91
C ASN A 229 18.93 -58.25 -11.49
N LEU A 230 20.00 -57.93 -10.74
CA LEU A 230 21.42 -58.06 -11.06
C LEU A 230 22.15 -58.43 -9.75
N PRO A 231 23.20 -59.28 -9.81
CA PRO A 231 23.97 -59.62 -8.62
C PRO A 231 24.81 -58.42 -8.18
N LEU A 232 24.51 -57.87 -7.00
CA LEU A 232 25.34 -56.90 -6.32
C LEU A 232 26.39 -57.66 -5.50
N SER A 233 27.67 -57.46 -5.78
CA SER A 233 28.76 -58.10 -5.03
C SER A 233 29.40 -57.11 -4.05
N ASN A 234 29.71 -57.57 -2.84
CA ASN A 234 30.36 -56.78 -1.80
C ASN A 234 31.65 -56.08 -2.29
N GLU A 235 32.47 -56.79 -3.07
CA GLU A 235 33.72 -56.25 -3.65
C GLU A 235 33.49 -55.04 -4.58
N GLN A 236 32.34 -54.99 -5.29
CA GLN A 236 32.01 -53.88 -6.18
C GLN A 236 31.62 -52.62 -5.40
N VAL A 237 30.92 -52.76 -4.27
CA VAL A 237 30.56 -51.62 -3.42
C VAL A 237 31.79 -51.14 -2.64
N LEU A 238 32.61 -52.07 -2.13
CA LEU A 238 33.87 -51.76 -1.42
C LEU A 238 34.91 -51.07 -2.31
N SER A 239 34.99 -51.43 -3.59
CA SER A 239 35.88 -50.73 -4.51
C SER A 239 35.46 -49.28 -4.75
N VAL A 240 34.15 -49.00 -4.77
CA VAL A 240 33.64 -47.62 -4.90
C VAL A 240 33.90 -46.82 -3.64
N THR A 241 33.64 -47.37 -2.45
CA THR A 241 33.92 -46.66 -1.19
C THR A 241 35.40 -46.39 -1.02
N ASN A 242 36.27 -47.34 -1.39
CA ASN A 242 37.73 -47.15 -1.32
C ASN A 242 38.26 -46.09 -2.28
N ILE A 243 37.76 -46.04 -3.53
CA ILE A 243 38.16 -44.97 -4.49
C ILE A 243 37.69 -43.60 -4.00
N LEU A 244 36.48 -43.51 -3.42
CA LEU A 244 35.97 -42.24 -2.88
C LEU A 244 36.73 -41.78 -1.63
N LYS A 245 37.22 -42.72 -0.81
CA LYS A 245 38.04 -42.43 0.37
C LYS A 245 39.49 -42.10 0.03
N GLN A 246 40.06 -42.76 -0.97
CA GLN A 246 41.44 -42.61 -1.41
C GLN A 246 41.47 -42.43 -2.93
N PRO A 247 41.39 -41.19 -3.45
CA PRO A 247 41.30 -40.91 -4.88
C PRO A 247 42.62 -41.12 -5.65
N THR A 248 43.50 -42.00 -5.17
CA THR A 248 44.85 -42.23 -5.70
C THR A 248 44.85 -43.13 -6.94
N ASP A 249 43.83 -43.98 -7.11
CA ASP A 249 43.68 -44.89 -8.25
C ASP A 249 42.32 -44.70 -8.93
N ALA A 250 42.28 -43.93 -10.03
CA ALA A 250 41.08 -43.87 -10.88
C ALA A 250 40.86 -45.21 -11.59
N ARG A 251 39.79 -45.93 -11.23
CA ARG A 251 39.38 -47.19 -11.88
C ARG A 251 37.91 -47.13 -12.29
N PHE A 252 37.59 -47.75 -13.42
CA PHE A 252 36.20 -47.90 -13.87
C PHE A 252 35.52 -49.00 -13.06
N ILE A 253 34.42 -48.69 -12.38
CA ILE A 253 33.59 -49.65 -11.65
C ILE A 253 32.20 -49.69 -12.27
N GLN A 254 31.66 -50.90 -12.45
CA GLN A 254 30.31 -51.12 -12.94
C GLN A 254 29.39 -51.44 -11.74
N LEU A 255 28.51 -50.50 -11.39
CA LEU A 255 27.44 -50.74 -10.43
C LEU A 255 26.13 -51.04 -11.18
N PRO A 256 25.38 -52.08 -10.78
CA PRO A 256 24.07 -52.35 -11.36
C PRO A 256 23.08 -51.23 -10.99
N LEU A 257 22.40 -50.69 -12.00
CA LEU A 257 21.40 -49.63 -11.86
C LEU A 257 20.02 -50.19 -12.23
N ALA A 258 19.04 -50.04 -11.33
CA ALA A 258 17.66 -50.36 -11.64
C ALA A 258 16.96 -49.15 -12.29
N ILE A 259 17.08 -49.04 -13.61
CA ILE A 259 16.38 -48.01 -14.39
C ILE A 259 14.91 -48.45 -14.55
N ILE A 260 13.99 -47.78 -13.84
CA ILE A 260 12.57 -47.87 -14.19
C ILE A 260 12.39 -46.95 -15.38
N ASN A 261 11.97 -47.50 -16.51
CA ASN A 261 11.57 -46.72 -17.68
C ASN A 261 10.27 -45.97 -17.37
N GLN A 262 10.36 -44.87 -16.61
CA GLN A 262 9.23 -43.97 -16.43
C GLN A 262 9.10 -43.15 -17.70
N GLN A 263 8.13 -43.52 -18.53
CA GLN A 263 7.73 -42.71 -19.66
C GLN A 263 7.41 -41.29 -19.16
N GLY A 264 8.06 -40.30 -19.76
CA GLY A 264 7.98 -38.91 -19.38
C GLY A 264 6.52 -38.42 -19.30
N GLY A 265 6.07 -38.17 -18.08
CA GLY A 265 4.95 -37.28 -17.83
C GLY A 265 5.41 -35.85 -18.11
N LYS A 266 4.93 -35.28 -19.21
CA LYS A 266 5.09 -33.86 -19.54
C LYS A 266 4.62 -32.99 -18.38
N LEU A 267 5.45 -32.00 -18.07
CA LEU A 267 5.19 -30.62 -17.59
C LEU A 267 3.98 -30.42 -16.67
#